data_AF-A0A841BEY6-F1
#
_entry.id   AF-A0A841BEY6-F1
#
_cell.length_a   1.000
_cell.length_b   1.000
_cell.length_c   1.000
_cell.angle_alpha   90.00
_cell.angle_beta   90.00
_cell.angle_gamma   90.00
#
_symmetry.space_group_name_H-M   'P 1'
#
loop_
_entity.id
_entity.type
_entity.pdbx_description
1 polymer ?
#
loop_
_entity_poly.entity_id
_entity_poly.type
_entity_poly.pdbx_seq_one_letter_code
_entity_poly.pdbx_strand_id
1 'polypeptide(L)' 'MCVSCGNGNPDDDHGNPDSITAVKIELAAVAARISPQQVAQNISAAYDHAPTETPMTWPTGNPVR' A
#
# COMPACT_ATOMS: atom_id res chain seq x y z
N MET A 1 -1.07 -8.30 -6.44
CA MET A 1 0.28 -8.90 -6.33
C MET A 1 0.49 -9.16 -4.86
N CYS A 2 0.79 -10.38 -4.40
CA CYS A 2 1.33 -10.55 -3.06
C CYS A 2 2.74 -9.91 -3.05
N VAL A 3 2.80 -8.57 -2.98
CA VAL A 3 4.04 -7.78 -3.08
C VAL A 3 4.96 -8.10 -1.88
N SER A 4 4.39 -8.67 -0.81
CA SER A 4 5.05 -9.00 0.45
C SER A 4 5.56 -10.44 0.58
N CYS A 5 5.03 -11.43 -0.16
CA CYS A 5 5.23 -12.85 0.19
C CYS A 5 6.05 -13.67 -0.81
N GLY A 6 6.27 -13.20 -2.05
CA GLY A 6 7.08 -13.93 -3.04
C GLY A 6 6.53 -15.29 -3.50
N ASN A 7 5.36 -15.73 -3.01
CA ASN A 7 4.82 -17.08 -3.20
C ASN A 7 4.00 -17.25 -4.50
N GLY A 8 3.98 -16.25 -5.37
CA GLY A 8 3.49 -16.36 -6.75
C GLY A 8 1.97 -16.26 -6.95
N ASN A 9 1.13 -16.26 -5.91
CA ASN A 9 -0.32 -16.09 -6.07
C ASN A 9 -0.76 -14.65 -5.72
N PRO A 10 -1.07 -13.79 -6.72
CA PRO A 10 -1.36 -12.39 -6.48
C PRO A 10 -2.74 -12.12 -5.87
N ASP A 11 -3.61 -13.13 -5.83
CA ASP A 11 -5.01 -13.06 -5.35
C ASP A 11 -5.19 -13.56 -3.92
N ASP A 12 -4.21 -14.27 -3.39
CA ASP A 12 -4.24 -14.84 -2.03
C ASP A 12 -3.71 -13.81 -1.02
N ASP A 13 -4.44 -13.61 0.07
CA ASP A 13 -4.05 -12.74 1.18
C ASP A 13 -3.29 -13.50 2.28
N HIS A 14 -3.24 -14.84 2.19
CA HIS A 14 -2.67 -15.77 3.17
C HIS A 14 -3.21 -15.54 4.60
N GLY A 15 -4.45 -15.08 4.72
CA GLY A 15 -5.08 -14.73 6.00
C GLY A 15 -4.57 -13.43 6.62
N ASN A 16 -3.74 -12.65 5.91
CA ASN A 16 -3.32 -11.33 6.33
C ASN A 16 -4.20 -10.26 5.66
N PRO A 17 -5.11 -9.61 6.41
CA PRO A 17 -6.00 -8.59 5.86
C PRO A 17 -5.27 -7.34 5.38
N ASP A 18 -3.99 -7.13 5.71
CA ASP A 18 -3.19 -6.00 5.26
C ASP A 18 -2.51 -6.25 3.89
N SER A 19 -2.54 -7.49 3.38
CA SER A 19 -1.97 -7.84 2.07
C SER A 19 -2.70 -7.11 0.93
N ILE A 20 -1.95 -6.50 0.02
CA ILE A 20 -2.51 -5.85 -1.19
C ILE A 20 -2.68 -6.88 -2.30
N THR A 21 -3.79 -7.63 -2.29
CA THR A 21 -4.11 -8.61 -3.35
C THR A 21 -4.48 -7.95 -4.68
N ALA A 22 -4.51 -8.70 -5.77
CA ALA A 22 -4.94 -8.15 -7.07
C ALA A 22 -6.40 -7.67 -7.01
N VAL A 23 -7.27 -8.37 -6.27
CA VAL A 23 -8.65 -7.93 -6.00
C VAL A 23 -8.68 -6.52 -5.40
N LYS A 24 -7.82 -6.22 -4.42
CA LYS A 24 -7.76 -4.87 -3.83
C LYS A 24 -7.25 -3.82 -4.83
N ILE A 25 -6.30 -4.18 -5.69
CA ILE A 25 -5.83 -3.31 -6.77
C ILE A 25 -6.98 -2.99 -7.75
N GLU A 26 -7.77 -3.99 -8.14
CA GLU A 26 -8.92 -3.80 -9.03
C GLU A 26 -10.01 -2.94 -8.39
N LEU A 27 -10.35 -3.19 -7.12
CA LEU A 27 -11.33 -2.39 -6.39
C LEU A 27 -10.89 -0.92 -6.27
N ALA A 28 -9.61 -0.68 -5.96
CA ALA A 28 -9.06 0.67 -5.92
C ALA A 28 -9.09 1.35 -7.31
N ALA A 29 -8.80 0.61 -8.38
CA ALA A 29 -8.84 1.11 -9.75
C ALA A 29 -10.26 1.57 -10.14
N VAL A 30 -11.27 0.76 -9.82
CA VAL A 30 -12.69 1.10 -10.05
C VAL A 30 -13.09 2.33 -9.24
N ALA A 31 -12.76 2.38 -7.95
CA ALA A 31 -13.12 3.50 -7.08
C ALA A 31 -12.48 4.82 -7.53
N ALA A 32 -11.22 4.78 -7.99
CA ALA A 32 -10.48 5.95 -8.44
C ALA A 32 -10.64 6.27 -9.93
N ARG A 33 -11.34 5.44 -10.70
CA ARG A 33 -11.50 5.55 -12.17
C ARG A 33 -10.16 5.62 -12.92
N ILE A 34 -9.19 4.82 -12.51
CA ILE A 34 -7.87 4.68 -13.14
C ILE A 34 -7.59 3.21 -13.49
N SER A 35 -6.49 2.93 -14.19
CA SER A 35 -6.12 1.54 -14.50
C SER A 35 -5.52 0.83 -13.28
N PRO A 36 -5.66 -0.52 -13.17
CA PRO A 36 -4.96 -1.32 -12.17
C PRO A 36 -3.44 -1.09 -12.15
N GLN A 37 -2.83 -0.89 -13.32
CA GLN A 37 -1.41 -0.57 -13.45
C GLN A 37 -1.07 0.78 -12.80
N GLN A 38 -1.92 1.80 -12.99
CA GLN A 38 -1.72 3.11 -12.35
C GLN A 38 -1.86 3.02 -10.83
N VAL A 39 -2.77 2.20 -10.30
CA VAL A 39 -2.87 1.94 -8.85
C VAL A 39 -1.56 1.35 -8.33
N ALA A 40 -1.03 0.32 -8.98
CA ALA A 40 0.22 -0.31 -8.56
C ALA A 40 1.39 0.69 -8.57
N GLN A 41 1.50 1.52 -9.60
CA GLN A 41 2.51 2.57 -9.69
C GLN A 41 2.38 3.60 -8.57
N ASN A 42 1.16 4.03 -8.26
CA ASN A 42 0.91 4.99 -7.18
C ASN A 42 1.27 4.41 -5.81
N ILE A 43 1.01 3.12 -5.56
CA ILE A 43 1.38 2.44 -4.32
C ILE A 43 2.91 2.37 -4.20
N SER A 44 3.61 1.96 -5.26
CA SER A 44 5.08 1.93 -5.26
C SER A 44 5.68 3.32 -5.04
N ALA A 45 5.16 4.34 -5.74
CA ALA A 45 5.61 5.72 -5.59
C ALA A 45 5.37 6.27 -4.17
N ALA A 46 4.25 5.91 -3.54
CA ALA A 46 3.96 6.30 -2.16
C ALA A 46 4.93 5.64 -1.15
N TYR A 47 5.41 4.43 -1.43
CA TYR A 47 6.45 3.78 -0.62
C TYR A 47 7.80 4.48 -0.79
N ASP A 48 8.18 4.82 -2.02
CA ASP A 48 9.44 5.53 -2.31
C ASP A 48 9.42 7.00 -1.86
N HIS A 49 8.23 7.57 -1.64
CA HIS A 49 8.03 8.91 -1.08
C HIS A 49 7.51 8.88 0.36
N ALA A 50 7.55 7.71 1.03
CA ALA A 50 7.38 7.67 2.48
C ALA A 50 8.44 8.62 3.07
N PRO A 51 8.04 9.66 3.84
CA PRO A 51 8.96 10.70 4.27
C PRO A 51 10.08 10.04 5.09
N THR A 52 11.27 9.97 4.50
CA THR A 52 12.43 9.40 5.19
C THR A 52 12.84 10.25 6.38
N GLU A 53 12.52 11.55 6.41
CA GLU A 53 12.94 12.42 7.49
C GLU A 53 11.99 13.59 7.69
N THR A 54 10.98 13.42 8.54
CA THR A 54 10.63 14.43 9.56
C THR A 54 9.84 13.70 10.65
N PRO A 55 10.25 13.72 11.92
CA PRO A 55 9.38 13.23 12.98
C PRO A 55 8.10 14.05 12.94
N MET A 56 6.97 13.39 12.63
CA MET A 56 5.66 14.00 12.69
C MET A 56 5.41 14.36 14.16
N THR A 57 5.64 15.64 14.50
CA THR A 57 5.24 16.17 15.79
C THR A 57 3.73 16.29 15.76
N TRP A 58 3.03 15.43 16.50
CA TRP A 58 1.65 15.69 16.88
C TRP A 58 1.61 17.05 17.60
N PRO A 59 0.51 17.83 17.51
CA PRO A 59 0.37 19.10 18.22
C PRO A 59 0.45 18.98 19.76
N THR A 60 0.59 17.76 20.28
CA THR A 60 0.77 17.44 21.71
C THR A 60 2.23 17.20 22.12
N GLY A 61 3.21 17.25 21.19
CA GLY A 61 4.63 17.29 21.53
C GLY A 61 5.22 16.03 22.17
N ASN A 62 4.57 14.87 22.09
CA ASN A 62 5.09 13.64 22.68
C ASN A 62 5.62 12.68 21.60
N PRO A 63 6.90 12.26 21.62
CA PRO A 63 7.40 11.28 20.67
C PRO A 63 6.80 9.91 20.95
N VAL A 64 6.28 9.26 19.90
CA VAL A 64 5.90 7.85 19.95
C VAL A 64 7.18 7.03 19.90
N ARG A 65 7.45 6.29 20.98
CA ARG A 65 8.52 5.28 21.05
C ARG A 65 8.11 4.00 20.35
#